data_AF-A0A1J8PRF2-F1
#
_entry.id   AF-A0A1J8PRF2-F1
#
_cell.length_a   1.000
_cell.length_b   1.000
_cell.length_c   1.000
_cell.angle_alpha   90.00
_cell.angle_beta   90.00
_cell.angle_gamma   90.00
#
_symmetry.space_group_name_H-M   'P 1'
#
loop_
_entity.id
_entity.type
_entity.pdbx_description
1 polymer ?
#
loop_
_entity_poly.entity_id
_entity_poly.type
_entity_poly.pdbx_seq_one_letter_code
_entity_poly.pdbx_strand_id
1 'polypeptide(L)'
;DGDTPLRIGRFIDGQVIDKLVFNSGVISVAHAELWSDNGKINIKDTKSSNGTFVNHIRLSPAGSESIPHQLKDGDIVQLGVDHQDGKQKIHKYVKFTIEMGRESQAATNDFNSSSHPSSSSDLTAYFDTSASAHSTSNYDEEENKRGEDMQDEDKLRPRGD
;
A
#
# COMPACT_ATOMS: atom_id res chain seq x y z
N ASP A 1 -20.73 11.61 -17.77
CA ASP A 1 -19.54 12.48 -17.71
C ASP A 1 -18.30 11.61 -17.63
N GLY A 2 -17.42 11.72 -18.62
CA GLY A 2 -16.22 10.90 -18.78
C GLY A 2 -14.98 11.67 -18.35
N ASP A 3 -14.76 11.73 -17.04
CA ASP A 3 -13.58 12.37 -16.47
C ASP A 3 -12.30 11.65 -16.92
N THR A 4 -11.25 12.42 -17.19
CA THR A 4 -9.93 11.87 -17.46
C THR A 4 -9.48 11.00 -16.29
N PRO A 5 -9.09 9.72 -16.51
CA PRO A 5 -8.68 8.85 -15.42
C PRO A 5 -7.43 9.39 -14.73
N LEU A 6 -7.45 9.43 -13.40
CA LEU A 6 -6.28 9.64 -12.57
C LEU A 6 -5.37 8.42 -12.69
N ARG A 7 -4.18 8.64 -13.26
CA ARG A 7 -3.18 7.59 -13.44
C ARG A 7 -2.37 7.39 -12.18
N ILE A 8 -2.09 6.12 -11.87
CA ILE A 8 -1.26 5.74 -10.74
C ILE A 8 -0.07 4.94 -11.24
N GLY A 9 1.12 5.24 -10.72
CA GLY A 9 2.27 4.38 -10.97
C GLY A 9 3.58 4.89 -10.42
N ARG A 10 4.68 4.39 -10.96
CA ARG A 10 6.01 4.77 -10.51
C ARG A 10 6.44 6.13 -11.05
N PHE A 11 7.20 6.85 -10.24
CA PHE A 11 7.90 8.06 -10.65
C PHE A 11 8.93 7.74 -11.75
N ILE A 12 8.99 8.60 -12.78
CA ILE A 12 10.05 8.66 -13.79
C ILE A 12 10.46 10.13 -13.90
N ASP A 13 11.76 10.38 -13.98
CA ASP A 13 12.29 11.72 -14.21
C ASP A 13 11.68 12.36 -15.47
N GLY A 14 11.23 13.61 -15.34
CA GLY A 14 10.61 14.37 -16.44
C GLY A 14 9.14 14.06 -16.72
N GLN A 15 8.46 13.25 -15.89
CA GLN A 15 7.04 12.92 -16.06
C GLN A 15 6.10 13.76 -15.15
N VAL A 16 4.86 13.88 -15.62
CA VAL A 16 3.99 15.07 -15.60
C VAL A 16 2.95 15.06 -14.46
N ILE A 17 2.52 16.28 -14.11
CA ILE A 17 1.25 16.69 -13.45
C ILE A 17 0.05 15.81 -13.87
N ASP A 18 -0.91 15.61 -12.95
CA ASP A 18 -2.11 14.75 -13.05
C ASP A 18 -1.90 13.22 -12.92
N LYS A 19 -0.81 12.81 -12.27
CA LYS A 19 -0.51 11.41 -11.95
C LYS A 19 -0.19 11.24 -10.46
N LEU A 20 -0.77 10.24 -9.83
CA LEU A 20 -0.34 9.78 -8.51
C LEU A 20 0.90 8.90 -8.67
N VAL A 21 2.06 9.42 -8.25
CA VAL A 21 3.36 8.77 -8.45
C VAL A 21 3.99 8.29 -7.15
N PHE A 22 4.60 7.11 -7.20
CA PHE A 22 5.32 6.52 -6.07
C PHE A 22 6.76 6.16 -6.45
N ASN A 23 7.70 6.32 -5.52
CA ASN A 23 9.10 5.94 -5.73
C ASN A 23 9.40 4.55 -5.15
N SER A 24 8.75 3.51 -5.70
CA SER A 24 8.99 2.12 -5.31
C SER A 24 9.19 1.20 -6.51
N GLY A 25 10.22 0.36 -6.47
CA GLY A 25 10.59 -0.57 -7.54
C GLY A 25 9.51 -1.62 -7.85
N VAL A 26 8.66 -1.92 -6.86
CA VAL A 26 7.55 -2.90 -7.02
C VAL A 26 6.31 -2.31 -7.70
N ILE A 27 6.31 -1.01 -7.98
CA ILE A 27 5.22 -0.33 -8.68
C ILE A 27 5.62 -0.14 -10.14
N SER A 28 4.78 -0.57 -11.07
CA SER A 28 4.92 -0.30 -12.51
C SER A 28 4.74 1.19 -12.83
N VAL A 29 5.37 1.68 -13.90
CA VAL A 29 5.26 3.08 -14.36
C VAL A 29 3.81 3.47 -14.66
N ALA A 30 3.08 2.60 -15.36
CA ALA A 30 1.64 2.59 -15.44
C ALA A 30 1.16 1.37 -14.65
N HIS A 31 0.57 1.61 -13.48
CA HIS A 31 0.20 0.53 -12.56
C HIS A 31 -1.31 0.33 -12.54
N ALA A 32 -2.04 1.41 -12.32
CA ALA A 32 -3.48 1.41 -12.23
C ALA A 32 -4.06 2.75 -12.68
N GLU A 33 -5.34 2.75 -12.99
CA GLU A 33 -6.11 3.95 -13.30
C GLU A 33 -7.35 4.01 -12.39
N LEU A 34 -7.66 5.21 -11.92
CA LEU A 34 -8.86 5.55 -11.15
C LEU A 34 -9.69 6.53 -11.96
N TRP A 35 -11.00 6.33 -12.02
CA TRP A 35 -11.90 7.31 -12.63
C TRP A 35 -13.27 7.29 -11.96
N SER A 36 -13.99 8.40 -12.11
CA SER A 36 -15.40 8.50 -11.75
C SER A 36 -16.25 8.20 -12.98
N ASP A 37 -17.24 7.32 -12.83
CA ASP A 37 -18.30 7.11 -13.82
C ASP A 37 -19.65 7.08 -13.10
N ASN A 38 -20.55 8.00 -13.46
CA ASN A 38 -21.89 8.12 -12.87
C ASN A 38 -21.89 8.18 -11.33
N GLY A 39 -20.95 8.93 -10.74
CA GLY A 39 -20.80 9.09 -9.29
C GLY A 39 -20.20 7.87 -8.58
N LYS A 40 -19.72 6.87 -9.34
CA LYS A 40 -19.04 5.69 -8.81
C LYS A 40 -17.57 5.75 -9.17
N ILE A 41 -16.70 5.56 -8.18
CA ILE A 41 -15.27 5.45 -8.41
C ILE A 41 -14.95 4.02 -8.84
N ASN A 42 -14.15 3.89 -9.90
CA ASN A 42 -13.67 2.61 -10.41
C ASN A 42 -12.14 2.62 -10.43
N ILE A 43 -11.54 1.46 -10.16
CA ILE A 43 -10.11 1.21 -10.33
C ILE A 43 -9.89 0.10 -11.34
N LYS A 44 -8.79 0.18 -12.09
CA LYS A 44 -8.35 -0.86 -13.02
C LYS A 44 -6.85 -1.05 -12.93
N ASP A 45 -6.40 -2.30 -12.85
CA ASP A 45 -5.00 -2.65 -13.02
C ASP A 45 -4.63 -2.59 -14.51
N THR A 46 -3.55 -1.90 -14.85
CA THR A 46 -3.11 -1.68 -16.24
C THR A 46 -1.93 -2.56 -16.63
N LYS A 47 -2.01 -3.86 -16.34
CA LYS A 47 -0.93 -4.85 -16.60
C LYS A 47 0.27 -4.67 -15.67
N SER A 48 0.01 -4.37 -14.40
CA SER A 48 1.08 -4.23 -13.42
C SER A 48 1.81 -5.57 -13.19
N SER A 49 3.11 -5.50 -12.95
CA SER A 49 3.93 -6.71 -12.77
C SER A 49 3.62 -7.40 -11.43
N ASN A 50 3.50 -6.61 -10.36
CA ASN A 50 3.29 -7.11 -9.00
C ASN A 50 1.83 -7.09 -8.54
N GLY A 51 0.90 -6.65 -9.38
CA GLY A 51 -0.54 -6.67 -9.13
C GLY A 51 -1.08 -5.48 -8.33
N THR A 52 -2.35 -5.19 -8.57
CA THR A 52 -3.20 -4.33 -7.75
C THR A 52 -4.17 -5.18 -6.93
N PHE A 53 -4.41 -4.77 -5.69
CA PHE A 53 -5.29 -5.46 -4.75
C PHE A 53 -6.30 -4.50 -4.14
N VAL A 54 -7.54 -4.94 -3.98
CA VAL A 54 -8.59 -4.22 -3.24
C VAL A 54 -9.06 -5.14 -2.12
N ASN A 55 -9.03 -4.67 -0.87
CA ASN A 55 -9.43 -5.45 0.30
C ASN A 55 -8.77 -6.84 0.34
N HIS A 56 -7.45 -6.89 0.08
CA HIS A 56 -6.64 -8.11 0.01
C HIS A 56 -6.92 -9.04 -1.18
N ILE A 57 -7.87 -8.70 -2.06
CA ILE A 57 -8.19 -9.48 -3.26
C ILE A 57 -7.45 -8.88 -4.46
N ARG A 58 -6.71 -9.72 -5.18
CA ARG A 58 -6.00 -9.32 -6.40
C ARG A 58 -6.98 -9.12 -7.56
N LEU A 59 -6.86 -8.02 -8.30
CA LEU A 59 -7.78 -7.69 -9.39
C LEU A 59 -7.53 -8.47 -10.70
N SER A 60 -6.30 -8.87 -10.96
CA SER A 60 -5.90 -9.61 -12.17
C SER A 60 -4.63 -10.45 -11.95
N PRO A 61 -4.35 -11.44 -12.83
CA PRO A 61 -3.04 -12.09 -12.90
C PRO A 61 -1.90 -11.09 -13.17
N ALA A 62 -0.66 -11.49 -12.85
CA ALA A 62 0.51 -10.65 -13.08
C ALA A 62 0.67 -10.28 -14.56
N GLY A 63 1.00 -9.00 -14.83
CA GLY A 63 1.19 -8.50 -16.19
C GLY A 63 -0.08 -8.49 -17.04
N SER A 64 -1.25 -8.69 -16.44
CA SER A 64 -2.55 -8.72 -17.13
C SER A 64 -3.45 -7.59 -16.65
N GLU A 65 -4.23 -7.06 -17.58
CA GLU A 65 -5.17 -5.98 -17.30
C GLU A 65 -6.37 -6.53 -16.54
N SER A 66 -6.88 -5.79 -15.55
CA SER A 66 -8.11 -6.17 -14.86
C SER A 66 -9.34 -5.62 -15.58
N ILE A 67 -10.51 -6.19 -15.27
CA ILE A 67 -11.77 -5.47 -15.50
C ILE A 67 -11.85 -4.28 -14.52
N PRO A 68 -12.63 -3.23 -14.82
CA PRO A 68 -12.97 -2.19 -13.86
C PRO A 68 -13.56 -2.78 -12.58
N HIS A 69 -13.04 -2.37 -11.44
CA HIS A 69 -13.54 -2.73 -10.12
C HIS A 69 -14.11 -1.48 -9.45
N GLN A 70 -15.41 -1.51 -9.14
CA GLN A 70 -16.06 -0.40 -8.44
C GLN A 70 -15.59 -0.36 -6.99
N LEU A 71 -15.10 0.79 -6.55
CA LEU A 71 -14.66 1.04 -5.17
C LEU A 71 -15.80 1.61 -4.31
N LYS A 72 -15.68 1.38 -3.01
CA LYS A 72 -16.55 1.89 -1.94
C LYS A 72 -15.75 2.68 -0.91
N ASP A 73 -16.45 3.48 -0.13
CA ASP A 73 -15.85 4.21 0.98
C ASP A 73 -15.27 3.20 1.98
N GLY A 74 -14.05 3.47 2.45
CA GLY A 74 -13.29 2.58 3.32
C GLY A 74 -12.55 1.44 2.63
N ASP A 75 -12.72 1.23 1.32
CA ASP A 75 -11.98 0.19 0.60
C ASP A 75 -10.48 0.46 0.66
N ILE A 76 -9.69 -0.60 0.84
CA ILE A 76 -8.25 -0.50 0.92
C ILE A 76 -7.61 -0.98 -0.37
N VAL A 77 -6.89 -0.09 -1.04
CA VAL A 77 -6.13 -0.38 -2.26
C VAL A 77 -4.67 -0.62 -1.90
N GLN A 78 -4.09 -1.67 -2.46
CA GLN A 78 -2.66 -1.96 -2.39
C GLN A 78 -2.08 -2.11 -3.80
N LEU A 79 -0.91 -1.51 -4.01
CA LEU A 79 -0.14 -1.54 -5.25
C LEU A 79 1.16 -2.31 -5.04
N GLY A 80 1.30 -3.40 -5.77
CA GLY A 80 2.42 -4.32 -5.68
C GLY A 80 2.43 -5.19 -4.42
N VAL A 81 3.48 -5.99 -4.31
CA VAL A 81 3.81 -6.82 -3.16
C VAL A 81 5.24 -6.52 -2.74
N ASP A 82 5.57 -6.76 -1.49
CA ASP A 82 6.95 -6.63 -1.02
C ASP A 82 7.87 -7.51 -1.85
N HIS A 83 8.98 -6.92 -2.29
CA HIS A 83 9.99 -7.63 -3.07
C HIS A 83 11.37 -7.42 -2.45
N GLN A 84 12.08 -8.53 -2.28
CA GLN A 84 13.46 -8.55 -1.81
C GLN A 84 14.34 -9.14 -2.91
N ASP A 85 15.09 -8.28 -3.58
CA ASP A 85 16.10 -8.68 -4.55
C ASP A 85 17.35 -9.18 -3.83
N GLY A 86 17.34 -10.44 -3.39
CA GLY A 86 18.50 -11.09 -2.77
C GLY A 86 19.02 -10.38 -1.51
N LYS A 87 20.30 -9.98 -1.51
CA LYS A 87 20.96 -9.28 -0.38
C LYS A 87 20.72 -7.74 -0.36
N GLN A 88 19.95 -7.19 -1.29
CA GLN A 88 19.75 -5.75 -1.47
C GLN A 88 18.54 -5.20 -0.70
N LYS A 89 18.33 -3.89 -0.85
CA LYS A 89 17.21 -3.07 -0.32
C LYS A 89 15.85 -3.71 -0.61
N ILE A 90 14.98 -3.75 0.40
CA ILE A 90 13.59 -4.21 0.26
C ILE A 90 12.76 -3.11 -0.39
N HIS A 91 12.06 -3.44 -1.47
CA HIS A 91 11.05 -2.57 -2.08
C HIS A 91 9.68 -2.93 -1.54
N LYS A 92 9.06 -1.97 -0.85
CA LYS A 92 7.76 -2.17 -0.19
C LYS A 92 6.60 -1.81 -1.11
N TYR A 93 5.49 -2.52 -0.96
CA TYR A 93 4.21 -2.15 -1.57
C TYR A 93 3.72 -0.80 -1.04
N VAL A 94 2.75 -0.19 -1.73
CA VAL A 94 2.01 0.99 -1.23
C VAL A 94 0.57 0.57 -0.95
N LYS A 95 0.00 1.06 0.17
CA LYS A 95 -1.38 0.77 0.57
C LYS A 95 -2.05 2.05 1.05
N PHE A 96 -3.27 2.29 0.60
CA PHE A 96 -4.06 3.49 0.93
C PHE A 96 -5.55 3.15 0.98
N THR A 97 -6.29 3.94 1.74
CA THR A 97 -7.74 3.80 1.90
C THR A 97 -8.47 4.80 1.01
N ILE A 98 -9.57 4.38 0.41
CA ILE A 98 -10.47 5.22 -0.37
C ILE A 98 -11.45 5.89 0.60
N GLU A 99 -11.49 7.21 0.57
CA GLU A 99 -12.48 8.00 1.29
C GLU A 99 -13.37 8.73 0.28
N MET A 100 -14.68 8.57 0.40
CA MET A 100 -15.69 9.20 -0.46
C MET A 100 -16.74 9.93 0.38
N GLY A 101 -17.34 10.99 -0.17
CA GLY A 101 -18.43 11.70 0.51
C GLY A 101 -17.99 12.71 1.58
N ARG A 102 -16.69 13.04 1.65
CA ARG A 102 -16.26 14.26 2.32
C ARG A 102 -16.32 15.40 1.31
N GLU A 103 -17.43 16.13 1.28
CA GLU A 103 -17.37 17.50 0.79
C GLU A 103 -16.28 18.18 1.60
N SER A 104 -15.30 18.80 0.92
CA SER A 104 -14.27 19.55 1.62
C SER A 104 -14.97 20.61 2.45
N GLN A 105 -15.15 20.36 3.75
CA GLN A 105 -15.19 21.42 4.73
C GLN A 105 -13.78 21.97 4.77
N ALA A 106 -13.36 22.63 3.69
CA ALA A 106 -12.46 23.75 3.77
C ALA A 106 -13.22 24.85 4.54
N ALA A 107 -13.51 24.60 5.81
CA ALA A 107 -13.48 25.64 6.80
C ALA A 107 -12.10 26.27 6.61
N THR A 108 -12.10 27.54 6.26
CA THR A 108 -10.91 28.37 6.22
C THR A 108 -10.21 28.19 7.56
N ASN A 109 -9.15 27.38 7.58
CA ASN A 109 -8.22 27.40 8.70
C ASN A 109 -7.42 28.69 8.56
N ASP A 110 -8.06 29.81 8.92
CA ASP A 110 -7.46 31.14 9.08
C ASP A 110 -6.44 31.20 10.23
N PHE A 111 -6.02 30.03 10.74
CA PHE A 111 -5.08 29.89 11.84
C PHE A 111 -3.61 29.87 11.39
N ASN A 112 -3.30 29.86 10.09
CA ASN A 112 -1.91 29.88 9.62
C ASN A 112 -1.42 31.28 9.16
N SER A 113 -2.20 32.34 9.36
CA SER A 113 -1.79 33.71 9.01
C SER A 113 -1.47 34.55 10.25
N SER A 114 -0.29 34.30 10.84
CA SER A 114 0.52 35.19 11.71
C SER A 114 1.29 34.26 12.65
N SER A 115 2.61 34.27 12.78
CA SER A 115 3.60 35.32 12.55
C SER A 115 4.98 34.68 12.79
N HIS A 116 5.98 34.98 11.96
CA HIS A 116 7.25 35.61 12.35
C HIS A 116 8.31 35.46 11.25
N PRO A 117 8.93 36.57 10.80
CA PRO A 117 10.01 36.56 9.81
C PRO A 117 11.36 36.47 10.52
N SER A 118 12.23 35.53 10.12
CA SER A 118 13.69 35.65 10.29
C SER A 118 14.44 34.67 9.39
N SER A 119 15.54 35.18 8.87
CA SER A 119 16.43 34.70 7.83
C SER A 119 17.36 33.55 8.21
N SER A 120 17.90 32.92 7.16
CA SER A 120 19.15 32.16 7.02
C SER A 120 19.18 30.67 7.40
N SER A 121 19.52 29.87 6.37
CA SER A 121 20.37 28.67 6.38
C SER A 121 20.19 27.66 7.53
N ASP A 122 19.51 26.55 7.25
CA ASP A 122 20.07 25.18 7.35
C ASP A 122 18.94 24.14 7.28
N LEU A 123 19.00 23.26 6.27
CA LEU A 123 18.11 22.11 6.11
C LEU A 123 18.60 20.93 6.96
N THR A 124 18.61 21.08 8.29
CA THR A 124 18.96 19.99 9.22
C THR A 124 18.15 20.07 10.51
N ALA A 125 16.81 20.00 10.45
CA ALA A 125 15.98 19.83 11.64
C ALA A 125 14.58 19.27 11.32
N TYR A 126 14.50 18.01 10.90
CA TYR A 126 13.27 17.19 11.03
C TYR A 126 13.64 15.75 11.46
N PHE A 127 14.59 15.65 12.40
CA PHE A 127 14.92 14.42 13.11
C PHE A 127 15.33 14.78 14.54
N ASP A 128 14.42 15.30 15.35
CA ASP A 128 14.40 15.02 16.80
C ASP A 128 13.13 15.62 17.42
N THR A 129 12.21 14.78 17.91
CA THR A 129 11.75 14.88 19.29
C THR A 129 11.22 13.50 19.66
N SER A 130 12.06 12.79 20.38
CA SER A 130 11.71 11.55 21.05
C SER A 130 10.79 11.81 22.27
N ALA A 131 9.89 10.84 22.48
CA ALA A 131 9.25 10.43 23.72
C ALA A 131 8.14 11.31 24.35
N SER A 132 6.93 10.74 24.39
CA SER A 132 6.37 10.40 25.70
C SER A 132 5.86 8.96 25.67
N ALA A 133 6.52 8.15 26.48
CA ALA A 133 6.21 6.76 26.73
C ALA A 133 5.00 6.65 27.66
N HIS A 134 4.10 5.70 27.38
CA HIS A 134 3.42 4.96 28.43
C HIS A 134 3.40 3.48 28.05
N SER A 135 4.33 2.73 28.65
CA SER A 135 4.25 1.28 28.84
C SER A 135 3.49 1.00 30.13
N THR A 136 2.44 0.18 30.04
CA THR A 136 1.92 -0.78 31.04
C THR A 136 0.81 -1.55 30.33
N SER A 137 0.56 -2.85 30.45
CA SER A 137 1.26 -4.07 30.89
C SER A 137 0.20 -5.18 30.69
N ASN A 138 0.63 -6.37 30.26
CA ASN A 138 0.01 -7.69 30.42
C ASN A 138 -1.41 -7.95 29.88
N TYR A 139 -1.50 -8.86 28.90
CA TYR A 139 -2.38 -10.05 28.92
C TYR A 139 -1.72 -11.20 28.13
N ASP A 140 -1.16 -12.13 28.92
CA ASP A 140 -1.13 -13.59 28.81
C ASP A 140 -0.50 -14.30 27.59
N GLU A 141 0.74 -14.76 27.80
CA GLU A 141 1.22 -16.06 27.32
C GLU A 141 0.54 -17.16 28.13
N GLU A 142 -0.30 -17.99 27.50
CA GLU A 142 -0.61 -19.33 28.04
C GLU A 142 -0.13 -20.42 27.07
N GLU A 143 0.72 -21.24 27.66
CA GLU A 143 1.32 -22.47 27.20
C GLU A 143 0.25 -23.53 26.88
N ASN A 144 0.40 -24.24 25.77
CA ASN A 144 -0.08 -25.63 25.71
C ASN A 144 0.96 -26.53 25.05
N LYS A 145 1.85 -27.05 25.90
CA LYS A 145 2.61 -28.28 25.67
C LYS A 145 1.77 -29.49 26.07
N ARG A 146 1.35 -30.32 25.11
CA ARG A 146 1.13 -31.78 25.22
C ARG A 146 1.15 -32.35 23.80
N GLY A 147 1.95 -33.33 23.40
CA GLY A 147 3.04 -34.07 24.03
C GLY A 147 3.81 -34.80 22.92
N GLU A 148 5.12 -34.87 23.07
CA GLU A 148 5.95 -35.87 22.40
C GLU A 148 5.77 -37.20 23.14
N ASP A 149 5.49 -38.27 22.40
CA ASP A 149 5.99 -39.64 22.62
C ASP A 149 5.09 -40.64 21.89
N MET A 150 5.55 -41.14 20.74
CA MET A 150 5.59 -42.58 20.48
C MET A 150 6.50 -42.85 19.28
N GLN A 151 7.64 -43.45 19.60
CA GLN A 151 8.65 -43.98 18.70
C GLN A 151 8.09 -45.19 17.93
N ASP A 152 8.70 -45.40 16.76
CA ASP A 152 8.92 -46.67 16.07
C ASP A 152 7.71 -47.55 15.74
N GLU A 153 7.43 -47.73 14.45
CA GLU A 153 7.42 -49.07 13.82
C GLU A 153 7.35 -49.03 12.27
N ASP A 154 8.14 -49.92 11.68
CA ASP A 154 8.13 -50.49 10.32
C ASP A 154 8.22 -49.59 9.07
N LYS A 155 9.36 -49.44 8.38
CA LYS A 155 10.09 -50.43 7.54
C LYS A 155 9.23 -51.19 6.50
N LEU A 156 9.67 -51.05 5.24
CA LEU A 156 9.40 -51.81 4.00
C LEU A 156 8.06 -51.57 3.26
N ARG A 157 8.16 -51.02 2.04
CA ARG A 157 7.92 -51.75 0.76
C ARG A 157 8.24 -50.92 -0.51
N PRO A 158 8.51 -51.58 -1.66
CA PRO A 158 9.45 -51.10 -2.70
C PRO A 158 8.80 -50.30 -3.84
N ARG A 159 9.65 -49.64 -4.63
CA ARG A 159 9.32 -49.06 -5.95
C ARG A 159 9.10 -50.20 -6.96
N GLY A 160 7.95 -50.16 -7.65
CA GLY A 160 7.65 -51.04 -8.80
C GLY A 160 8.01 -50.37 -10.13
N ASP A 161 8.35 -51.23 -11.08
CA ASP A 161 8.97 -51.03 -12.42
C ASP A 161 8.46 -49.87 -13.29
#